data_AF-A0A9N9T110-F1
#
_entry.id   AF-A0A9N9T110-F1
#
_cell.length_a   1.000
_cell.length_b   1.000
_cell.length_c   1.000
_cell.angle_alpha   90.00
_cell.angle_beta   90.00
_cell.angle_gamma   90.00
#
_symmetry.space_group_name_H-M   'P 1'
#
loop_
_entity.id
_entity.type
_entity.pdbx_description
1 polymer ?
#
loop_
_entity_poly.entity_id
_entity_poly.type
_entity_poly.pdbx_seq_one_letter_code
_entity_poly.pdbx_strand_id
1 'polypeptide(L)'
;MENIFFAGDLTQLYSQIKVTGNNLSGVCKLIFKVAKIDKNDYLFFQKNLLELFLDALGRSSPLDDAEACVYGYGAVKFLTMNQKLLEKILNLGILQLMVLHMKIINVAKTEKSIMPDQTNHALYQLTGALRNLVSEENIYESFVECGTIPQLCQTLEIFSSDLDIVANISRTLSIISTNECCCDAIIEYKNIYKLLINLFEKYPGNEEIIVRLTYTLGNIVSKIDNTRVQYFYEENSIESLITLWKIYLERTLKNCSLKLEASDGLSSNSEDVMIKIIRVVANMVINPEIGKRLNEKYGNTLIEEILKVLISNPFKKNEELVLSILSTLNNLSYYYTSDVEVDIFHVKQVDIVEGITEYAKSENKECVIETMRILGNLSRSKVTRNYICETDVFEILIDLLETVDHSQLKTTVGVFVNLMSDNRSRILFKNNGGVSKIIKILTTECDHDWSLGNLVCQVLWNYCIDTIDLHELFSESEIHKLLVLLADYLDEEKIFGIEEHMEDMDVYVTQEYLIWEEFANVATNLLEKIEYFLDTFDQITIDDKSTENNLKTKDSSTNISLSAW
;
A
#
# COMPACT_ATOMS: atom_id res chain seq x y z
N MET A 1 44.63 7.65 -22.81
CA MET A 1 45.72 6.77 -23.29
C MET A 1 45.07 5.71 -24.14
N GLU A 2 45.11 5.98 -25.45
CA GLU A 2 44.48 5.21 -26.52
C GLU A 2 45.25 3.92 -26.82
N ASN A 3 44.52 2.88 -27.23
CA ASN A 3 45.00 1.66 -27.89
C ASN A 3 46.18 0.92 -27.22
N ILE A 4 45.88 0.09 -26.21
CA ILE A 4 46.79 -0.95 -25.74
C ILE A 4 46.07 -2.28 -25.91
N PHE A 5 46.07 -2.89 -27.09
CA PHE A 5 45.97 -4.34 -27.29
C PHE A 5 46.33 -4.64 -28.76
N PHE A 6 47.59 -4.99 -29.02
CA PHE A 6 47.97 -5.58 -30.31
C PHE A 6 47.67 -7.08 -30.26
N ALA A 7 47.48 -7.74 -31.40
CA ALA A 7 47.22 -9.18 -31.51
C ALA A 7 48.25 -10.08 -30.77
N GLY A 8 49.44 -9.56 -30.45
CA GLY A 8 50.45 -10.20 -29.60
C GLY A 8 50.01 -10.36 -28.14
N ASP A 9 49.31 -9.38 -27.57
CA ASP A 9 48.86 -9.37 -26.17
C ASP A 9 47.74 -10.39 -25.91
N LEU A 10 46.83 -10.58 -26.87
CA LEU A 10 45.82 -11.66 -26.82
C LEU A 10 46.49 -13.03 -26.84
N THR A 11 47.50 -13.23 -27.67
CA THR A 11 48.23 -14.50 -27.77
C THR A 11 49.00 -14.81 -26.49
N GLN A 12 49.57 -13.79 -25.85
CA GLN A 12 50.19 -13.88 -24.53
C GLN A 12 49.16 -14.18 -23.43
N LEU A 13 47.99 -13.54 -23.46
CA LEU A 13 46.86 -13.81 -22.57
C LEU A 13 46.39 -15.27 -22.68
N TYR A 14 46.22 -15.79 -23.91
CA TYR A 14 45.89 -17.20 -24.17
C TYR A 14 46.94 -18.17 -23.61
N SER A 15 48.22 -17.81 -23.71
CA SER A 15 49.31 -18.63 -23.16
C SER A 15 49.35 -18.59 -21.63
N GLN A 16 48.98 -17.47 -21.01
CA GLN A 16 49.02 -17.28 -19.55
C GLN A 16 47.81 -17.90 -18.84
N ILE A 17 46.62 -17.91 -19.45
CA ILE A 17 45.42 -18.54 -18.86
C ILE A 17 45.59 -20.06 -18.69
N LYS A 18 46.47 -20.70 -19.48
CA LYS A 18 46.77 -22.13 -19.37
C LYS A 18 47.73 -22.49 -18.22
N VAL A 19 48.30 -21.52 -17.50
CA VAL A 19 49.33 -21.76 -16.47
C VAL A 19 48.72 -21.68 -15.06
N THR A 20 48.75 -22.78 -14.31
CA THR A 20 48.27 -22.85 -12.91
C THR A 20 49.33 -22.40 -11.89
N GLY A 21 48.87 -21.79 -10.80
CA GLY A 21 49.55 -21.82 -9.49
C GLY A 21 50.35 -20.60 -9.05
N ASN A 22 50.77 -19.69 -9.95
CA ASN A 22 51.44 -18.44 -9.56
C ASN A 22 51.12 -17.21 -10.44
N ASN A 23 50.55 -17.40 -11.64
CA ASN A 23 50.23 -16.30 -12.57
C ASN A 23 48.73 -15.98 -12.64
N LEU A 24 47.87 -16.70 -11.91
CA LEU A 24 46.41 -16.59 -12.02
C LEU A 24 45.91 -15.21 -11.59
N SER A 25 46.41 -14.66 -10.48
CA SER A 25 46.11 -13.28 -10.08
C SER A 25 46.56 -12.27 -11.15
N GLY A 26 47.71 -12.49 -11.80
CA GLY A 26 48.19 -11.64 -12.89
C GLY A 26 47.27 -11.66 -14.11
N VAL A 27 46.78 -12.83 -14.47
CA VAL A 27 45.80 -13.03 -15.56
C VAL A 27 44.47 -12.36 -15.21
N CYS A 28 43.91 -12.62 -14.03
CA CYS A 28 42.65 -11.99 -13.58
C CYS A 28 42.78 -10.47 -13.52
N LYS A 29 43.92 -9.93 -13.06
CA LYS A 29 44.22 -8.48 -13.08
C LYS A 29 44.20 -7.90 -14.49
N LEU A 30 44.78 -8.60 -15.46
CA LEU A 30 44.80 -8.16 -16.86
C LEU A 30 43.37 -8.17 -17.43
N ILE A 31 42.64 -9.27 -17.24
CA ILE A 31 41.25 -9.41 -17.69
C ILE A 31 40.34 -8.33 -17.06
N PHE A 32 40.48 -8.08 -15.76
CA PHE A 32 39.78 -6.99 -15.07
C PHE A 32 40.00 -5.63 -15.73
N LYS A 33 41.26 -5.30 -16.08
CA LYS A 33 41.58 -4.04 -16.77
C LYS A 33 40.94 -3.98 -18.16
N VAL A 34 40.89 -5.09 -18.88
CA VAL A 34 40.24 -5.17 -20.20
C VAL A 34 38.73 -4.98 -20.08
N ALA A 35 38.09 -5.76 -19.21
CA ALA A 35 36.64 -5.79 -19.01
C ALA A 35 36.07 -4.46 -18.49
N LYS A 36 36.87 -3.67 -17.77
CA LYS A 36 36.47 -2.34 -17.27
C LYS A 36 36.12 -1.35 -18.39
N ILE A 37 36.57 -1.58 -19.62
CA ILE A 37 36.31 -0.72 -20.77
C ILE A 37 35.30 -1.44 -21.67
N ASP A 38 34.06 -0.95 -21.69
CA ASP A 38 32.95 -1.44 -22.52
C ASP A 38 33.30 -1.64 -24.01
N LYS A 39 34.13 -0.75 -24.57
CA LYS A 39 34.63 -0.88 -25.95
C LYS A 39 35.42 -2.15 -26.21
N ASN A 40 35.88 -2.86 -25.17
CA ASN A 40 36.61 -4.11 -25.28
C ASN A 40 35.71 -5.35 -25.20
N ASP A 41 34.41 -5.20 -24.98
CA ASP A 41 33.48 -6.34 -24.82
C ASP A 41 33.54 -7.33 -25.99
N TYR A 42 33.79 -6.84 -27.20
CA TYR A 42 33.93 -7.67 -28.40
C TYR A 42 35.05 -8.73 -28.28
N LEU A 43 36.09 -8.47 -27.47
CA LEU A 43 37.20 -9.40 -27.25
C LEU A 43 36.74 -10.67 -26.52
N PHE A 44 35.73 -10.58 -25.66
CA PHE A 44 35.20 -11.71 -24.90
C PHE A 44 34.28 -12.63 -25.72
N PHE A 45 33.93 -12.22 -26.94
CA PHE A 45 33.31 -13.09 -27.95
C PHE A 45 34.33 -13.78 -28.87
N GLN A 46 35.61 -13.39 -28.82
CA GLN A 46 36.63 -13.94 -29.72
C GLN A 46 37.21 -15.26 -29.19
N LYS A 47 37.18 -16.27 -30.05
CA LYS A 47 37.66 -17.64 -29.78
C LYS A 47 37.05 -18.16 -28.48
N ASN A 48 37.87 -18.66 -27.54
CA ASN A 48 37.45 -19.24 -26.27
C ASN A 48 37.96 -18.45 -25.05
N LEU A 49 38.19 -17.13 -25.19
CA LEU A 49 38.75 -16.31 -24.12
C LEU A 49 37.90 -16.35 -22.84
N LEU A 50 36.59 -16.17 -23.00
CA LEU A 50 35.66 -16.09 -21.88
C LEU A 50 35.54 -17.44 -21.16
N GLU A 51 35.47 -18.52 -21.93
CA GLU A 51 35.41 -19.90 -21.44
C GLU A 51 36.67 -20.26 -20.65
N LEU A 52 37.84 -19.93 -21.18
CA LEU A 52 39.12 -20.14 -20.50
C LEU A 52 39.24 -19.28 -19.22
N PHE A 53 38.73 -18.06 -19.26
CA PHE A 53 38.71 -17.18 -18.09
C PHE A 53 37.82 -17.73 -16.97
N LEU A 54 36.59 -18.14 -17.29
CA LEU A 54 35.67 -18.70 -16.30
C LEU A 54 36.15 -20.05 -15.77
N ASP A 55 36.77 -20.90 -16.59
CA ASP A 55 37.43 -22.12 -16.13
C ASP A 55 38.60 -21.83 -15.17
N ALA A 56 39.40 -20.80 -15.44
CA ALA A 56 40.48 -20.39 -14.56
C ALA A 56 39.94 -19.82 -13.23
N LEU A 57 38.86 -19.04 -13.27
CA LEU A 57 38.17 -18.57 -12.08
C LEU A 57 37.54 -19.73 -11.29
N GLY A 58 36.98 -20.73 -11.98
CA GLY A 58 36.39 -21.93 -11.38
C GLY A 58 37.39 -22.85 -10.69
N ARG A 59 38.66 -22.77 -11.06
CA ARG A 59 39.77 -23.46 -10.38
C ARG A 59 40.39 -22.66 -9.24
N SER A 60 39.97 -21.40 -9.04
CA SER A 60 40.46 -20.54 -7.97
C SER A 60 39.69 -20.80 -6.68
N SER A 61 40.37 -20.86 -5.54
CA SER A 61 39.70 -20.85 -4.23
C SER A 61 39.56 -19.42 -3.71
N PRO A 62 38.39 -18.99 -3.19
CA PRO A 62 38.28 -17.68 -2.55
C PRO A 62 39.09 -17.56 -1.26
N LEU A 63 39.56 -18.68 -0.69
CA LEU A 63 40.39 -18.72 0.52
C LEU A 63 41.89 -18.83 0.21
N ASP A 64 42.26 -19.57 -0.84
CA ASP A 64 43.67 -19.79 -1.20
C ASP A 64 44.16 -18.80 -2.28
N ASP A 65 43.28 -18.48 -3.24
CA ASP A 65 43.53 -17.60 -4.38
C ASP A 65 42.68 -16.31 -4.30
N ALA A 66 42.51 -15.79 -3.08
CA ALA A 66 41.60 -14.68 -2.78
C ALA A 66 41.84 -13.46 -3.70
N GLU A 67 43.10 -13.11 -3.97
CA GLU A 67 43.44 -12.01 -4.89
C GLU A 67 42.96 -12.27 -6.33
N ALA A 68 43.13 -13.49 -6.85
CA ALA A 68 42.63 -13.84 -8.18
C ALA A 68 41.10 -13.73 -8.24
N CYS A 69 40.40 -14.13 -7.18
CA CYS A 69 38.95 -14.00 -7.07
C CYS A 69 38.49 -12.53 -7.02
N VAL A 70 39.23 -11.63 -6.37
CA VAL A 70 38.94 -10.18 -6.39
C VAL A 70 38.86 -9.66 -7.82
N TYR A 71 39.91 -9.88 -8.60
CA TYR A 71 39.96 -9.37 -9.98
C TYR A 71 39.06 -10.17 -10.92
N GLY A 72 38.90 -11.47 -10.68
CA GLY A 72 38.02 -12.35 -11.44
C GLY A 72 36.57 -11.89 -11.36
N TYR A 73 36.01 -11.82 -10.14
CA TYR A 73 34.64 -11.33 -9.96
C TYR A 73 34.49 -9.84 -10.30
N GLY A 74 35.55 -9.05 -10.10
CA GLY A 74 35.56 -7.67 -10.56
C GLY A 74 35.41 -7.56 -12.09
N ALA A 75 36.01 -8.47 -12.85
CA ALA A 75 35.86 -8.52 -14.29
C ALA A 75 34.46 -9.01 -14.68
N VAL A 76 33.99 -10.10 -14.06
CA VAL A 76 32.61 -10.61 -14.25
C VAL A 76 31.59 -9.50 -14.04
N LYS A 77 31.74 -8.69 -12.99
CA LYS A 77 30.85 -7.55 -12.70
C LYS A 77 30.75 -6.55 -13.86
N PHE A 78 31.85 -6.28 -14.57
CA PHE A 78 31.80 -5.39 -15.74
C PHE A 78 31.21 -6.10 -16.95
N LEU A 79 31.59 -7.36 -17.19
CA LEU A 79 31.08 -8.15 -18.31
C LEU A 79 29.56 -8.36 -18.23
N THR A 80 29.01 -8.49 -17.02
CA THR A 80 27.56 -8.65 -16.81
C THR A 80 26.76 -7.37 -17.04
N MET A 81 27.40 -6.22 -17.28
CA MET A 81 26.69 -5.01 -17.70
C MET A 81 26.31 -5.02 -19.18
N ASN A 82 26.86 -5.95 -19.96
CA ASN A 82 26.51 -6.16 -21.36
C ASN A 82 25.59 -7.38 -21.50
N GLN A 83 24.37 -7.18 -22.00
CA GLN A 83 23.34 -8.23 -22.05
C GLN A 83 23.79 -9.51 -22.78
N LYS A 84 24.51 -9.38 -23.90
CA LYS A 84 24.98 -10.53 -24.68
C LYS A 84 26.08 -11.30 -23.94
N LEU A 85 26.93 -10.61 -23.19
CA LEU A 85 27.95 -11.25 -22.36
C LEU A 85 27.31 -11.87 -21.12
N LEU A 86 26.32 -11.21 -20.49
CA LEU A 86 25.56 -11.77 -19.38
C LEU A 86 24.95 -13.12 -19.78
N GLU A 87 24.20 -13.18 -20.88
CA GLU A 87 23.63 -14.44 -21.40
C GLU A 87 24.70 -15.51 -21.62
N LYS A 88 25.84 -15.16 -22.24
CA LYS A 88 26.93 -16.11 -22.50
C LYS A 88 27.57 -16.61 -21.20
N ILE A 89 27.82 -15.73 -20.24
CA ILE A 89 28.45 -16.07 -18.96
C ILE A 89 27.51 -16.93 -18.09
N LEU A 90 26.19 -16.66 -18.12
CA LEU A 90 25.18 -17.49 -17.47
C LEU A 90 25.19 -18.93 -18.02
N ASN A 91 25.22 -19.08 -19.35
CA ASN A 91 25.32 -20.39 -20.00
C ASN A 91 26.62 -21.14 -19.67
N LEU A 92 27.66 -20.43 -19.22
CA LEU A 92 28.93 -21.01 -18.78
C LEU A 92 28.96 -21.34 -17.27
N GLY A 93 27.84 -21.21 -16.57
CA GLY A 93 27.70 -21.66 -15.18
C GLY A 93 28.22 -20.69 -14.11
N ILE A 94 28.28 -19.38 -14.41
CA ILE A 94 28.79 -18.41 -13.44
C ILE A 94 27.97 -18.35 -12.16
N LEU A 95 26.65 -18.52 -12.24
CA LEU A 95 25.76 -18.39 -11.09
C LEU A 95 26.11 -19.48 -10.06
N GLN A 96 26.23 -20.72 -10.53
CA GLN A 96 26.59 -21.87 -9.71
C GLN A 96 27.99 -21.68 -9.08
N LEU A 97 28.95 -21.14 -9.84
CA LEU A 97 30.28 -20.84 -9.33
C LEU A 97 30.26 -19.77 -8.24
N MET A 98 29.51 -18.69 -8.44
CA MET A 98 29.36 -17.60 -7.47
C MET A 98 28.70 -18.09 -6.18
N VAL A 99 27.64 -18.91 -6.29
CA VAL A 99 26.98 -19.51 -5.12
C VAL A 99 27.94 -20.43 -4.37
N LEU A 100 28.71 -21.25 -5.08
CA LEU A 100 29.72 -22.12 -4.46
C LEU A 100 30.77 -21.32 -3.70
N HIS A 101 31.35 -20.29 -4.31
CA HIS A 101 32.38 -19.47 -3.65
C HIS A 101 31.82 -18.70 -2.46
N MET A 102 30.61 -18.15 -2.57
CA MET A 102 29.92 -17.51 -1.45
C MET A 102 29.68 -18.49 -0.30
N LYS A 103 29.27 -19.73 -0.60
CA LYS A 103 29.11 -20.79 0.40
C LYS A 103 30.42 -21.15 1.10
N ILE A 104 31.53 -21.27 0.36
CA ILE A 104 32.87 -21.52 0.93
C ILE A 104 33.24 -20.41 1.91
N ILE A 105 33.04 -19.14 1.53
CA ILE A 105 33.34 -17.98 2.36
C ILE A 105 32.45 -17.95 3.61
N ASN A 106 31.14 -18.20 3.46
CA ASN A 106 30.20 -18.26 4.58
C ASN A 106 30.60 -19.33 5.59
N VAL A 107 30.91 -20.55 5.12
CA VAL A 107 31.34 -21.66 6.00
C VAL A 107 32.63 -21.31 6.73
N ALA A 108 33.66 -20.84 6.04
CA ALA A 108 34.93 -20.46 6.65
C ALA A 108 34.74 -19.37 7.73
N LYS A 109 33.87 -18.39 7.46
CA LYS A 109 33.57 -17.33 8.41
C LYS A 109 32.77 -17.82 9.63
N THR A 110 31.78 -18.70 9.43
CA THR A 110 31.01 -19.32 10.52
C THR A 110 31.90 -20.20 11.41
N GLU A 111 32.81 -20.96 10.81
CA GLU A 111 33.76 -21.84 11.52
C GLU A 111 34.93 -21.07 12.15
N LYS A 112 34.98 -19.74 11.97
CA LYS A 112 36.06 -18.86 12.46
C LYS A 112 37.44 -19.28 11.94
N SER A 113 37.49 -19.81 10.72
CA SER A 113 38.73 -20.10 10.01
C SER A 113 39.49 -18.80 9.72
N ILE A 114 40.82 -18.91 9.56
CA ILE A 114 41.65 -17.80 9.12
C ILE A 114 41.32 -17.52 7.65
N MET A 115 40.86 -16.31 7.34
CA MET A 115 40.60 -15.88 5.96
C MET A 115 41.57 -14.75 5.59
N PRO A 116 42.13 -14.75 4.37
CA PRO A 116 42.86 -13.59 3.84
C PRO A 116 41.95 -12.35 3.77
N ASP A 117 42.51 -11.17 3.99
CA ASP A 117 41.78 -9.90 3.89
C ASP A 117 41.12 -9.72 2.51
N GLN A 118 41.78 -10.21 1.45
CA GLN A 118 41.29 -10.17 0.07
C GLN A 118 39.99 -10.96 -0.13
N THR A 119 39.67 -11.91 0.76
CA THR A 119 38.44 -12.71 0.67
C THR A 119 37.20 -11.83 0.77
N ASN A 120 37.21 -10.82 1.65
CA ASN A 120 36.11 -9.87 1.78
C ASN A 120 35.96 -9.02 0.51
N HIS A 121 37.09 -8.59 -0.07
CA HIS A 121 37.08 -7.87 -1.34
C HIS A 121 36.55 -8.74 -2.50
N ALA A 122 36.87 -10.04 -2.52
CA ALA A 122 36.34 -10.97 -3.50
C ALA A 122 34.83 -11.14 -3.34
N LEU A 123 34.35 -11.28 -2.11
CA LEU A 123 32.93 -11.36 -1.79
C LEU A 123 32.18 -10.07 -2.18
N TYR A 124 32.78 -8.90 -1.96
CA TYR A 124 32.21 -7.62 -2.42
C TYR A 124 32.05 -7.59 -3.94
N GLN A 125 33.08 -8.00 -4.71
CA GLN A 125 32.98 -8.03 -6.17
C GLN A 125 31.95 -9.07 -6.65
N LEU A 126 31.90 -10.24 -5.98
CA LEU A 126 30.95 -11.31 -6.25
C LEU A 126 29.51 -10.84 -6.03
N THR A 127 29.20 -10.27 -4.87
CA THR A 127 27.85 -9.73 -4.59
C THR A 127 27.48 -8.59 -5.52
N GLY A 128 28.44 -7.74 -5.89
CA GLY A 128 28.25 -6.69 -6.90
C GLY A 128 27.95 -7.24 -8.30
N ALA A 129 28.54 -8.38 -8.68
CA ALA A 129 28.21 -9.07 -9.90
C ALA A 129 26.81 -9.73 -9.82
N LEU A 130 26.46 -10.42 -8.74
CA LEU A 130 25.13 -11.05 -8.55
C LEU A 130 23.99 -10.05 -8.73
N ARG A 131 24.18 -8.84 -8.21
CA ARG A 131 23.24 -7.74 -8.38
C ARG A 131 22.95 -7.40 -9.85
N ASN A 132 23.93 -7.53 -10.73
CA ASN A 132 23.73 -7.28 -12.17
C ASN A 132 22.99 -8.45 -12.85
N LEU A 133 23.06 -9.67 -12.29
CA LEU A 133 22.38 -10.84 -12.86
C LEU A 133 20.86 -10.72 -12.71
N VAL A 134 20.38 -10.14 -11.60
CA VAL A 134 18.94 -10.03 -11.29
C VAL A 134 18.21 -8.91 -12.05
N SER A 135 18.83 -8.33 -13.09
CA SER A 135 18.17 -7.30 -13.91
C SER A 135 17.07 -7.85 -14.82
N GLU A 136 17.04 -9.16 -15.07
CA GLU A 136 16.05 -9.84 -15.92
C GLU A 136 15.32 -10.93 -15.12
N GLU A 137 14.00 -11.02 -15.24
CA GLU A 137 13.19 -11.95 -14.44
C GLU A 137 13.43 -13.43 -14.78
N ASN A 138 13.92 -13.71 -15.99
CA ASN A 138 14.21 -15.07 -16.45
C ASN A 138 15.27 -15.80 -15.61
N ILE A 139 16.07 -15.08 -14.81
CA ILE A 139 17.10 -15.69 -13.95
C ILE A 139 16.57 -16.13 -12.58
N TYR A 140 15.36 -15.69 -12.19
CA TYR A 140 14.86 -15.84 -10.83
C TYR A 140 14.65 -17.31 -10.45
N GLU A 141 14.15 -18.13 -11.37
CA GLU A 141 14.03 -19.58 -11.17
C GLU A 141 15.39 -20.22 -10.87
N SER A 142 16.41 -19.92 -11.68
CA SER A 142 17.78 -20.41 -11.45
C SER A 142 18.37 -19.89 -10.13
N PHE A 143 18.02 -18.68 -9.68
CA PHE A 143 18.45 -18.14 -8.39
C PHE A 143 17.91 -18.98 -7.22
N VAL A 144 16.63 -19.36 -7.29
CA VAL A 144 15.97 -20.22 -6.30
C VAL A 144 16.58 -21.62 -6.34
N GLU A 145 16.63 -22.26 -7.51
CA GLU A 145 17.13 -23.63 -7.69
C GLU A 145 18.60 -23.81 -7.25
N CYS A 146 19.46 -22.81 -7.51
CA CYS A 146 20.86 -22.86 -7.10
C CYS A 146 21.06 -22.60 -5.60
N GLY A 147 20.01 -22.24 -4.84
CA GLY A 147 20.13 -21.86 -3.43
C GLY A 147 20.83 -20.52 -3.22
N THR A 148 20.75 -19.61 -4.18
CA THR A 148 21.42 -18.29 -4.13
C THR A 148 20.87 -17.44 -3.00
N ILE A 149 19.54 -17.44 -2.83
CA ILE A 149 18.84 -16.59 -1.86
C ILE A 149 19.23 -16.95 -0.41
N PRO A 150 19.17 -18.22 0.04
CA PRO A 150 19.68 -18.59 1.36
C PRO A 150 21.14 -18.19 1.59
N GLN A 151 22.00 -18.29 0.57
CA GLN A 151 23.39 -17.87 0.69
C GLN A 151 23.53 -16.35 0.83
N LEU A 152 22.75 -15.55 0.10
CA LEU A 152 22.70 -14.10 0.27
C LEU A 152 22.24 -13.70 1.68
N CYS A 153 21.19 -14.33 2.20
CA CYS A 153 20.71 -14.08 3.57
C CYS A 153 21.77 -14.46 4.63
N GLN A 154 22.42 -15.61 4.47
CA GLN A 154 23.50 -16.04 5.35
C GLN A 154 24.71 -15.10 5.29
N THR A 155 25.11 -14.68 4.09
CA THR A 155 26.19 -13.70 3.93
C THR A 155 25.83 -12.37 4.57
N LEU A 156 24.59 -11.91 4.41
CA LEU A 156 24.10 -10.68 5.02
C LEU A 156 24.14 -10.73 6.56
N GLU A 157 23.82 -11.88 7.15
CA GLU A 157 23.91 -12.10 8.60
C GLU A 157 25.36 -12.07 9.10
N ILE A 158 26.24 -12.83 8.47
CA ILE A 158 27.61 -13.03 8.93
C ILE A 158 28.50 -11.81 8.64
N PHE A 159 28.29 -11.14 7.51
CA PHE A 159 29.05 -9.96 7.07
C PHE A 159 28.29 -8.66 7.32
N SER A 160 27.34 -8.65 8.26
CA SER A 160 26.49 -7.49 8.57
C SER A 160 27.24 -6.21 8.96
N SER A 161 28.56 -6.26 9.23
CA SER A 161 29.38 -5.07 9.52
C SER A 161 30.04 -4.45 8.30
N ASP A 162 30.05 -5.15 7.17
CA ASP A 162 30.66 -4.68 5.93
C ASP A 162 29.62 -3.93 5.11
N LEU A 163 29.74 -2.59 5.11
CA LEU A 163 28.78 -1.68 4.48
C LEU A 163 28.58 -2.00 2.99
N ASP A 164 29.67 -2.28 2.28
CA ASP A 164 29.67 -2.45 0.83
C ASP A 164 28.99 -3.77 0.43
N ILE A 165 29.23 -4.84 1.20
CA ILE A 165 28.54 -6.13 1.02
C ILE A 165 27.05 -5.99 1.34
N VAL A 166 26.70 -5.36 2.46
CA VAL A 166 25.30 -5.14 2.86
C VAL A 166 24.54 -4.32 1.81
N ALA A 167 25.15 -3.28 1.25
CA ALA A 167 24.56 -2.46 0.19
C ALA A 167 24.29 -3.27 -1.09
N ASN A 168 25.23 -4.10 -1.53
CA ASN A 168 25.03 -4.95 -2.72
C ASN A 168 23.93 -6.00 -2.51
N ILE A 169 23.93 -6.67 -1.34
CA ILE A 169 22.95 -7.72 -1.06
C ILE A 169 21.56 -7.11 -0.87
N SER A 170 21.41 -6.04 -0.08
CA SER A 170 20.12 -5.36 0.10
C SER A 170 19.52 -4.92 -1.24
N ARG A 171 20.35 -4.45 -2.18
CA ARG A 171 19.89 -4.10 -3.54
C ARG A 171 19.41 -5.31 -4.32
N THR A 172 20.13 -6.42 -4.23
CA THR A 172 19.73 -7.68 -4.88
C THR A 172 18.40 -8.18 -4.31
N LEU A 173 18.26 -8.20 -2.97
CA LEU A 173 17.02 -8.59 -2.29
C LEU A 173 15.84 -7.69 -2.65
N SER A 174 16.05 -6.37 -2.75
CA SER A 174 14.98 -5.45 -3.13
C SER A 174 14.46 -5.69 -4.55
N ILE A 175 15.32 -6.15 -5.47
CA ILE A 175 14.92 -6.46 -6.84
C ILE A 175 14.17 -7.79 -6.87
N ILE A 176 14.76 -8.87 -6.33
CA ILE A 176 14.15 -10.20 -6.44
C ILE A 176 12.87 -10.35 -5.59
N SER A 177 12.70 -9.56 -4.53
CA SER A 177 11.49 -9.60 -3.70
C SER A 177 10.22 -9.10 -4.41
N THR A 178 10.33 -8.56 -5.63
CA THR A 178 9.13 -8.29 -6.44
C THR A 178 8.50 -9.61 -6.93
N ASN A 179 9.31 -10.64 -7.18
CA ASN A 179 8.87 -11.97 -7.61
C ASN A 179 8.39 -12.83 -6.42
N GLU A 180 7.35 -13.64 -6.64
CA GLU A 180 6.73 -14.48 -5.60
C GLU A 180 7.63 -15.64 -5.15
N CYS A 181 8.16 -16.44 -6.09
CA CYS A 181 9.04 -17.57 -5.77
C CYS A 181 10.32 -17.12 -5.04
N CYS A 182 10.88 -15.97 -5.42
CA CYS A 182 12.01 -15.38 -4.72
C CYS A 182 11.63 -14.91 -3.30
N CYS A 183 10.46 -14.30 -3.11
CA CYS A 183 9.96 -13.98 -1.77
C CYS A 183 9.83 -15.22 -0.89
N ASP A 184 9.27 -16.30 -1.43
CA ASP A 184 9.12 -17.58 -0.71
C ASP A 184 10.48 -18.10 -0.24
N ALA A 185 11.47 -18.09 -1.14
CA ALA A 185 12.84 -18.48 -0.78
C ALA A 185 13.51 -17.55 0.26
N ILE A 186 13.14 -16.26 0.32
CA ILE A 186 13.64 -15.33 1.35
C ILE A 186 13.03 -15.69 2.71
N ILE A 187 11.72 -15.95 2.78
CA ILE A 187 11.02 -16.23 4.05
C ILE A 187 11.36 -17.61 4.63
N GLU A 188 11.79 -18.55 3.81
CA GLU A 188 12.33 -19.84 4.25
C GLU A 188 13.63 -19.71 5.06
N TYR A 189 14.33 -18.56 4.96
CA TYR A 189 15.48 -18.29 5.81
C TYR A 189 15.06 -18.07 7.27
N LYS A 190 15.34 -19.08 8.12
CA LYS A 190 14.86 -19.20 9.51
C LYS A 190 14.85 -17.92 10.35
N ASN A 191 15.84 -17.03 10.20
CA ASN A 191 16.01 -15.83 11.01
C ASN A 191 15.81 -14.53 10.22
N ILE A 192 15.09 -14.55 9.10
CA ILE A 192 15.01 -13.40 8.19
C ILE A 192 14.50 -12.13 8.88
N TYR A 193 13.44 -12.21 9.70
CA TYR A 193 12.87 -11.04 10.37
C TYR A 193 13.85 -10.44 11.37
N LYS A 194 14.44 -11.29 12.22
CA LYS A 194 15.50 -10.90 13.15
C LYS A 194 16.70 -10.27 12.43
N LEU A 195 17.11 -10.83 11.29
CA LEU A 195 18.19 -10.31 10.47
C LEU A 195 17.87 -8.89 9.98
N LEU A 196 16.67 -8.68 9.42
CA LEU A 196 16.24 -7.36 8.94
C LEU A 196 16.21 -6.32 10.08
N ILE A 197 15.66 -6.68 11.24
CA ILE A 197 15.60 -5.80 12.42
C ILE A 197 17.01 -5.43 12.89
N ASN A 198 17.92 -6.41 13.00
CA ASN A 198 19.31 -6.14 13.37
C ASN A 198 19.99 -5.17 12.37
N LEU A 199 19.68 -5.26 11.08
CA LEU A 199 20.23 -4.35 10.06
C LEU A 199 19.61 -2.95 10.15
N PHE A 200 18.32 -2.84 10.49
CA PHE A 200 17.67 -1.56 10.78
C PHE A 200 18.37 -0.83 11.92
N GLU A 201 18.64 -1.53 13.02
CA GLU A 201 19.34 -0.98 14.20
C GLU A 201 20.81 -0.63 13.91
N LYS A 202 21.45 -1.37 13.00
CA LYS A 202 22.86 -1.19 12.66
C LYS A 202 23.12 -0.07 11.64
N TYR A 203 22.19 0.14 10.72
CA TYR A 203 22.32 1.13 9.64
C TYR A 203 21.22 2.21 9.66
N PRO A 204 20.78 2.74 10.81
CA PRO A 204 19.53 3.50 10.90
C PRO A 204 19.56 4.81 10.11
N GLY A 205 20.74 5.39 9.86
CA GLY A 205 20.93 6.60 9.05
C GLY A 205 21.37 6.36 7.61
N ASN A 206 21.52 5.11 7.17
CA ASN A 206 21.93 4.78 5.80
C ASN A 206 20.70 4.61 4.89
N GLU A 207 20.34 5.69 4.20
CA GLU A 207 19.18 5.73 3.30
C GLU A 207 19.22 4.61 2.25
N GLU A 208 20.39 4.36 1.65
CA GLU A 208 20.54 3.39 0.58
C GLU A 208 20.17 1.97 1.03
N ILE A 209 20.65 1.57 2.21
CA ILE A 209 20.38 0.24 2.78
C ILE A 209 18.95 0.17 3.31
N ILE A 210 18.54 1.14 4.12
CA ILE A 210 17.24 1.08 4.81
C ILE A 210 16.10 1.05 3.80
N VAL A 211 16.12 1.89 2.77
CA VAL A 211 15.05 1.90 1.76
C VAL A 211 14.88 0.56 1.05
N ARG A 212 15.99 -0.14 0.77
CA ARG A 212 15.98 -1.44 0.08
C ARG A 212 15.50 -2.56 1.00
N LEU A 213 15.93 -2.54 2.27
CA LEU A 213 15.54 -3.54 3.26
C LEU A 213 14.06 -3.37 3.66
N THR A 214 13.58 -2.14 3.84
CA THR A 214 12.15 -1.88 4.13
C THR A 214 11.28 -2.16 2.90
N TYR A 215 11.75 -1.90 1.68
CA TYR A 215 11.07 -2.32 0.46
C TYR A 215 10.96 -3.86 0.37
N THR A 216 12.06 -4.57 0.64
CA THR A 216 12.08 -6.04 0.69
C THR A 216 11.08 -6.57 1.71
N LEU A 217 11.10 -6.03 2.93
CA LEU A 217 10.15 -6.40 3.99
C LEU A 217 8.71 -6.07 3.59
N GLY A 218 8.47 -4.90 3.01
CA GLY A 218 7.16 -4.46 2.54
C GLY A 218 6.58 -5.40 1.50
N ASN A 219 7.41 -5.92 0.58
CA ASN A 219 7.02 -6.94 -0.38
C ASN A 219 6.70 -8.27 0.31
N ILE A 220 7.51 -8.71 1.28
CA ILE A 220 7.26 -9.94 2.06
C ILE A 220 5.90 -9.88 2.77
N VAL A 221 5.66 -8.83 3.55
CA VAL A 221 4.42 -8.71 4.35
C VAL A 221 3.19 -8.38 3.50
N SER A 222 3.35 -7.97 2.24
CA SER A 222 2.21 -7.69 1.35
C SER A 222 1.49 -8.96 0.89
N LYS A 223 2.20 -10.08 0.72
CA LYS A 223 1.70 -11.26 0.00
C LYS A 223 1.04 -12.30 0.89
N ILE A 224 1.58 -12.56 2.08
CA ILE A 224 1.21 -13.73 2.89
C ILE A 224 0.81 -13.32 4.30
N ASP A 225 -0.41 -13.67 4.73
CA ASP A 225 -0.90 -13.35 6.08
C ASP A 225 0.01 -13.88 7.20
N ASN A 226 0.51 -15.11 7.06
CA ASN A 226 1.40 -15.71 8.03
C ASN A 226 2.71 -14.90 8.22
N THR A 227 3.22 -14.23 7.18
CA THR A 227 4.43 -13.40 7.30
C THR A 227 4.19 -12.14 8.13
N ARG A 228 2.99 -11.54 8.03
CA ARG A 228 2.56 -10.39 8.86
C ARG A 228 2.56 -10.78 10.34
N VAL A 229 2.01 -11.97 10.64
CA VAL A 229 1.97 -12.54 11.99
C VAL A 229 3.37 -12.81 12.50
N GLN A 230 4.20 -13.52 11.74
CA GLN A 230 5.56 -13.86 12.14
C GLN A 230 6.42 -12.61 12.40
N TYR A 231 6.36 -11.61 11.51
CA TYR A 231 7.11 -10.38 11.70
C TYR A 231 6.64 -9.62 12.94
N PHE A 232 5.33 -9.49 13.17
CA PHE A 232 4.79 -8.79 14.33
C PHE A 232 5.29 -9.36 15.67
N TYR A 233 5.40 -10.68 15.77
CA TYR A 233 5.88 -11.35 16.98
C TYR A 233 7.40 -11.44 17.12
N GLU A 234 8.16 -11.04 16.09
CA GLU A 234 9.60 -10.90 16.22
C GLU A 234 9.93 -9.73 17.17
N GLU A 235 10.93 -9.92 18.02
CA GLU A 235 11.33 -8.94 19.02
C GLU A 235 11.79 -7.62 18.35
N ASN A 236 11.31 -6.47 18.86
CA ASN A 236 11.58 -5.12 18.34
C ASN A 236 11.12 -4.87 16.89
N SER A 237 10.21 -5.67 16.34
CA SER A 237 9.73 -5.53 14.96
C SER A 237 9.12 -4.17 14.66
N ILE A 238 8.11 -3.74 15.41
CA ILE A 238 7.45 -2.44 15.21
C ILE A 238 8.26 -1.30 15.82
N GLU A 239 8.91 -1.53 16.96
CA GLU A 239 9.76 -0.53 17.63
C GLU A 239 10.91 -0.07 16.73
N SER A 240 11.53 -0.99 15.98
CA SER A 240 12.59 -0.65 15.02
C SER A 240 12.08 0.21 13.86
N LEU A 241 10.88 -0.08 13.31
CA LEU A 241 10.25 0.74 12.27
C LEU A 241 9.91 2.14 12.78
N ILE A 242 9.34 2.26 13.99
CA ILE A 242 9.05 3.56 14.63
C ILE A 242 10.33 4.35 14.88
N THR A 243 11.40 3.67 15.29
CA THR A 243 12.71 4.30 15.52
C THR A 243 13.29 4.85 14.22
N LEU A 244 13.29 4.06 13.15
CA LEU A 244 13.70 4.52 11.82
C LEU A 244 12.84 5.71 11.36
N TRP A 245 11.52 5.60 11.47
CA TRP A 245 10.60 6.68 11.10
C TRP A 245 10.97 7.99 11.79
N LYS A 246 11.17 7.98 13.10
CA LYS A 246 11.57 9.16 13.88
C LYS A 246 12.89 9.76 13.41
N ILE A 247 13.89 8.93 13.10
CA ILE A 247 15.20 9.37 12.61
C ILE A 247 15.05 10.12 11.28
N TYR A 248 14.31 9.55 10.31
CA TYR A 248 14.13 10.17 8.99
C TYR A 248 13.19 11.38 9.03
N LEU A 249 12.16 11.35 9.88
CA LEU A 249 11.29 12.50 10.15
C LEU A 249 12.09 13.69 10.70
N GLU A 250 12.86 13.47 11.77
CA GLU A 250 13.69 14.52 12.37
C GLU A 250 14.74 15.05 11.41
N ARG A 251 15.38 14.17 10.64
CA ARG A 251 16.38 14.55 9.64
C ARG A 251 15.75 15.46 8.58
N THR A 252 14.58 15.11 8.06
CA THR A 252 13.87 15.91 7.07
C THR A 252 13.48 17.28 7.63
N LEU A 253 12.91 17.32 8.84
CA LEU A 253 12.56 18.57 9.52
C LEU A 253 13.78 19.49 9.77
N LYS A 254 14.92 18.92 10.18
CA LYS A 254 16.19 19.66 10.39
C LYS A 254 16.71 20.24 9.07
N ASN A 255 16.69 19.46 7.99
CA ASN A 255 17.14 19.91 6.68
C ASN A 255 16.31 21.10 6.15
N CYS A 256 14.99 21.06 6.33
CA CYS A 256 14.10 22.16 5.95
C CYS A 256 14.32 23.42 6.78
N SER A 257 14.58 23.27 8.08
CA SER A 257 14.81 24.39 8.99
C SER A 257 16.10 25.16 8.70
N LEU A 258 17.14 24.45 8.24
CA LEU A 258 18.46 25.04 7.98
C LEU A 258 18.54 25.79 6.64
N LYS A 259 17.47 25.83 5.84
CA LYS A 259 17.47 26.37 4.46
C LYS A 259 18.70 25.92 3.67
N LEU A 260 19.18 24.69 3.90
CA LEU A 260 20.12 24.07 2.99
C LEU A 260 19.35 23.99 1.67
N GLU A 261 19.70 24.85 0.73
CA GLU A 261 19.08 24.87 -0.59
C GLU A 261 18.98 23.43 -1.06
N ALA A 262 17.77 23.05 -1.48
CA ALA A 262 17.51 21.76 -2.08
C ALA A 262 18.46 21.59 -3.26
N SER A 263 19.61 20.98 -3.00
CA SER A 263 20.12 20.02 -3.95
C SER A 263 19.01 18.97 -4.02
N ASP A 264 18.28 18.97 -5.14
CA ASP A 264 17.09 18.18 -5.45
C ASP A 264 17.19 16.65 -5.19
N GLY A 265 18.25 16.17 -4.55
CA GLY A 265 18.47 14.77 -4.20
C GLY A 265 18.71 14.45 -2.71
N LEU A 266 18.78 15.43 -1.78
CA LEU A 266 19.08 15.12 -0.37
C LEU A 266 17.85 14.97 0.54
N SER A 267 16.74 15.66 0.26
CA SER A 267 15.48 15.52 1.01
C SER A 267 14.60 14.39 0.46
N SER A 268 14.60 14.19 -0.86
CA SER A 268 13.81 13.16 -1.55
C SER A 268 14.09 11.75 -1.04
N ASN A 269 15.34 11.48 -0.65
CA ASN A 269 15.75 10.13 -0.22
C ASN A 269 15.28 9.80 1.19
N SER A 270 15.20 10.78 2.10
CA SER A 270 14.66 10.56 3.44
C SER A 270 13.15 10.30 3.40
N GLU A 271 12.42 11.03 2.56
CA GLU A 271 10.98 10.82 2.35
C GLU A 271 10.69 9.46 1.69
N ASP A 272 11.51 9.03 0.72
CA ASP A 272 11.39 7.69 0.12
C ASP A 272 11.57 6.57 1.16
N VAL A 273 12.56 6.71 2.06
CA VAL A 273 12.71 5.77 3.18
C VAL A 273 11.46 5.76 4.07
N MET A 274 10.89 6.93 4.40
CA MET A 274 9.66 7.04 5.19
C MET A 274 8.49 6.35 4.49
N ILE A 275 8.31 6.56 3.18
CA ILE A 275 7.29 5.89 2.36
C ILE A 275 7.45 4.36 2.49
N LYS A 276 8.67 3.84 2.37
CA LYS A 276 8.90 2.39 2.47
C LYS A 276 8.67 1.85 3.88
N ILE A 277 8.97 2.62 4.93
CA ILE A 277 8.66 2.25 6.33
C ILE A 277 7.15 2.19 6.55
N ILE A 278 6.42 3.26 6.21
CA ILE A 278 4.98 3.31 6.47
C ILE A 278 4.22 2.29 5.62
N ARG A 279 4.70 1.98 4.41
CA ARG A 279 4.15 0.89 3.58
C ARG A 279 4.26 -0.48 4.26
N VAL A 280 5.31 -0.76 5.02
CA VAL A 280 5.39 -2.01 5.82
C VAL A 280 4.23 -2.04 6.83
N VAL A 281 4.03 -0.94 7.56
CA VAL A 281 2.92 -0.82 8.53
C VAL A 281 1.57 -0.98 7.83
N ALA A 282 1.35 -0.27 6.73
CA ALA A 282 0.13 -0.32 5.92
C ALA A 282 -0.22 -1.77 5.51
N ASN A 283 0.77 -2.54 5.07
CA ASN A 283 0.58 -3.93 4.67
C ASN A 283 0.34 -4.87 5.85
N MET A 284 0.97 -4.62 7.00
CA MET A 284 0.73 -5.43 8.21
C MET A 284 -0.69 -5.29 8.73
N VAL A 285 -1.21 -4.05 8.72
CA VAL A 285 -2.54 -3.75 9.27
C VAL A 285 -3.67 -4.19 8.35
N ILE A 286 -3.40 -4.77 7.19
CA ILE A 286 -4.44 -5.45 6.39
C ILE A 286 -4.95 -6.71 7.11
N ASN A 287 -4.10 -7.35 7.92
CA ASN A 287 -4.53 -8.50 8.71
C ASN A 287 -5.32 -8.05 9.95
N PRO A 288 -6.58 -8.51 10.15
CA PRO A 288 -7.43 -7.98 11.22
C PRO A 288 -6.92 -8.17 12.64
N GLU A 289 -6.29 -9.31 12.92
CA GLU A 289 -5.73 -9.58 14.26
C GLU A 289 -4.51 -8.71 14.52
N ILE A 290 -3.60 -8.62 13.54
CA ILE A 290 -2.39 -7.79 13.66
C ILE A 290 -2.74 -6.31 13.71
N GLY A 291 -3.70 -5.85 12.90
CA GLY A 291 -4.19 -4.47 12.92
C GLY A 291 -4.70 -4.05 14.29
N LYS A 292 -5.55 -4.86 14.92
CA LYS A 292 -6.05 -4.61 16.29
C LYS A 292 -4.92 -4.56 17.32
N ARG A 293 -4.04 -5.57 17.34
CA ARG A 293 -2.92 -5.61 18.29
C ARG A 293 -1.93 -4.46 18.11
N LEU A 294 -1.68 -4.07 16.86
CA LEU A 294 -0.80 -2.95 16.54
C LEU A 294 -1.40 -1.63 17.01
N ASN A 295 -2.71 -1.43 16.84
CA ASN A 295 -3.43 -0.29 17.43
C ASN A 295 -3.31 -0.27 18.95
N GLU A 296 -3.59 -1.39 19.63
CA GLU A 296 -3.53 -1.50 21.09
C GLU A 296 -2.13 -1.19 21.65
N LYS A 297 -1.08 -1.70 21.01
CA LYS A 297 0.29 -1.58 21.53
C LYS A 297 1.01 -0.31 21.08
N TYR A 298 0.79 0.14 19.85
CA TYR A 298 1.58 1.22 19.22
C TYR A 298 0.74 2.36 18.63
N GLY A 299 -0.59 2.25 18.63
CA GLY A 299 -1.46 3.18 17.92
C GLY A 299 -1.26 4.63 18.34
N ASN A 300 -1.08 4.93 19.64
CA ASN A 300 -0.87 6.31 20.08
C ASN A 300 0.40 6.91 19.46
N THR A 301 1.51 6.18 19.52
CA THR A 301 2.77 6.64 18.94
C THR A 301 2.68 6.77 17.43
N LEU A 302 2.08 5.79 16.74
CA LEU A 302 1.93 5.84 15.28
C LEU A 302 1.08 7.04 14.84
N ILE A 303 -0.07 7.27 15.48
CA ILE A 303 -0.93 8.41 15.19
C ILE A 303 -0.18 9.73 15.43
N GLU A 304 0.50 9.88 16.57
CA GLU A 304 1.28 11.10 16.87
C GLU A 304 2.37 11.36 15.82
N GLU A 305 3.11 10.33 15.39
CA GLU A 305 4.16 10.47 14.40
C GLU A 305 3.61 10.73 12.98
N ILE A 306 2.47 10.15 12.64
CA ILE A 306 1.76 10.39 11.38
C ILE A 306 1.24 11.84 11.32
N LEU A 307 0.58 12.31 12.37
CA LEU A 307 0.01 13.67 12.41
C LEU A 307 1.10 14.74 12.30
N LYS A 308 2.30 14.50 12.86
CA LYS A 308 3.45 15.40 12.64
C LYS A 308 3.75 15.58 11.16
N VAL A 309 3.66 14.53 10.34
CA VAL A 309 3.89 14.63 8.89
C VAL A 309 2.74 15.36 8.21
N LEU A 310 1.50 14.97 8.48
CA LEU A 310 0.31 15.55 7.85
C LEU A 310 0.16 17.06 8.12
N ILE A 311 0.55 17.52 9.31
CA ILE A 311 0.40 18.94 9.70
C ILE A 311 1.60 19.77 9.25
N SER A 312 2.77 19.15 9.02
CA SER A 312 4.01 19.87 8.72
C SER A 312 4.16 20.20 7.24
N ASN A 313 4.23 21.50 6.92
CA ASN A 313 4.36 22.03 5.55
C ASN A 313 5.45 21.39 4.67
N PRO A 314 6.64 20.97 5.17
CA PRO A 314 7.65 20.34 4.32
C PRO A 314 7.15 19.09 3.58
N PHE A 315 6.30 18.28 4.22
CA PHE A 315 5.88 16.99 3.67
C PHE A 315 4.65 17.07 2.77
N LYS A 316 3.86 18.15 2.89
CA LYS A 316 2.61 18.33 2.14
C LYS A 316 2.80 18.29 0.62
N LYS A 317 4.02 18.57 0.13
CA LYS A 317 4.36 18.53 -1.29
C LYS A 317 4.67 17.13 -1.82
N ASN A 318 4.97 16.17 -0.93
CA ASN A 318 5.23 14.80 -1.31
C ASN A 318 3.92 14.00 -1.26
N GLU A 319 3.21 13.98 -2.39
CA GLU A 319 1.92 13.29 -2.51
C GLU A 319 2.02 11.79 -2.24
N GLU A 320 3.12 11.12 -2.63
CA GLU A 320 3.30 9.68 -2.38
C GLU A 320 3.39 9.38 -0.88
N LEU A 321 4.12 10.21 -0.11
CA LEU A 321 4.22 10.10 1.34
C LEU A 321 2.88 10.37 2.01
N VAL A 322 2.21 11.45 1.63
CA VAL A 322 0.87 11.81 2.15
C VAL A 322 -0.12 10.68 1.89
N LEU A 323 -0.21 10.19 0.65
CA LEU A 323 -1.12 9.12 0.28
C LEU A 323 -0.82 7.83 1.05
N SER A 324 0.46 7.46 1.18
CA SER A 324 0.87 6.27 1.95
C SER A 324 0.45 6.38 3.42
N ILE A 325 0.52 7.57 4.00
CA ILE A 325 0.10 7.85 5.37
C ILE A 325 -1.41 7.78 5.52
N LEU A 326 -2.17 8.42 4.63
CA LEU A 326 -3.63 8.41 4.66
C LEU A 326 -4.16 6.99 4.50
N SER A 327 -3.61 6.21 3.56
CA SER A 327 -3.94 4.79 3.40
C SER A 327 -3.66 3.97 4.66
N THR A 328 -2.55 4.28 5.35
CA THR A 328 -2.22 3.61 6.62
C THR A 328 -3.20 3.99 7.73
N LEU A 329 -3.56 5.27 7.86
CA LEU A 329 -4.57 5.73 8.82
C LEU A 329 -5.95 5.14 8.54
N ASN A 330 -6.35 5.03 7.27
CA ASN A 330 -7.58 4.37 6.88
C ASN A 330 -7.59 2.92 7.39
N ASN A 331 -6.55 2.13 7.07
CA ASN A 331 -6.47 0.74 7.51
C ASN A 331 -6.42 0.59 9.04
N LEU A 332 -5.70 1.47 9.75
CA LEU A 332 -5.66 1.45 11.21
C LEU A 332 -7.04 1.82 11.83
N SER A 333 -7.70 2.84 11.26
CA SER A 333 -9.01 3.32 11.72
C SER A 333 -10.16 2.38 11.38
N TYR A 334 -9.96 1.41 10.49
CA TYR A 334 -10.98 0.40 10.17
C TYR A 334 -11.35 -0.44 11.40
N TYR A 335 -10.35 -0.85 12.19
CA TYR A 335 -10.53 -1.69 13.39
C TYR A 335 -11.09 -0.96 14.60
N TYR A 336 -11.21 0.37 14.51
CA TYR A 336 -11.85 1.20 15.51
C TYR A 336 -13.25 0.70 15.83
N THR A 337 -13.58 0.65 17.12
CA THR A 337 -14.95 0.44 17.60
C THR A 337 -15.37 1.62 18.46
N SER A 338 -16.43 2.33 18.06
CA SER A 338 -16.91 3.54 18.75
C SER A 338 -17.40 3.32 20.18
N ASP A 339 -17.69 2.08 20.54
CA ASP A 339 -18.25 1.70 21.84
C ASP A 339 -17.17 1.48 22.92
N VAL A 340 -15.89 1.52 22.53
CA VAL A 340 -14.75 1.28 23.43
C VAL A 340 -14.03 2.60 23.69
N GLU A 341 -14.36 3.27 24.80
CA GLU A 341 -13.80 4.59 25.14
C GLU A 341 -12.27 4.60 25.29
N VAL A 342 -11.67 3.44 25.59
CA VAL A 342 -10.21 3.27 25.73
C VAL A 342 -9.49 3.04 24.39
N ASP A 343 -10.22 2.87 23.29
CA ASP A 343 -9.63 2.73 21.96
C ASP A 343 -8.91 4.02 21.57
N ILE A 344 -7.68 3.89 21.07
CA ILE A 344 -6.85 5.06 20.77
C ILE A 344 -7.42 5.93 19.65
N PHE A 345 -8.11 5.33 18.67
CA PHE A 345 -8.81 6.08 17.64
C PHE A 345 -10.01 6.83 18.20
N HIS A 346 -10.65 6.32 19.27
CA HIS A 346 -11.67 7.08 20.01
C HIS A 346 -11.05 8.33 20.66
N VAL A 347 -9.93 8.14 21.37
CA VAL A 347 -9.26 9.23 22.11
C VAL A 347 -8.73 10.31 21.16
N LYS A 348 -8.17 9.90 20.02
CA LYS A 348 -7.53 10.80 19.04
C LYS A 348 -8.45 11.22 17.88
N GLN A 349 -9.74 10.87 17.90
CA GLN A 349 -10.63 11.06 16.75
C GLN A 349 -10.67 12.51 16.24
N VAL A 350 -10.67 13.50 17.13
CA VAL A 350 -10.68 14.92 16.75
C VAL A 350 -9.33 15.35 16.18
N ASP A 351 -8.23 15.01 16.85
CA ASP A 351 -6.86 15.30 16.37
C ASP A 351 -6.63 14.73 14.97
N ILE A 352 -7.16 13.53 14.69
CA ILE A 352 -7.07 12.89 13.37
C ILE A 352 -7.88 13.65 12.34
N VAL A 353 -9.14 13.98 12.64
CA VAL A 353 -9.99 14.77 11.72
C VAL A 353 -9.32 16.09 11.38
N GLU A 354 -8.81 16.83 12.38
CA GLU A 354 -8.06 18.07 12.18
C GLU A 354 -6.85 17.90 11.26
N GLY A 355 -6.07 16.83 11.48
CA GLY A 355 -4.88 16.53 10.68
C GLY A 355 -5.17 16.15 9.23
N ILE A 356 -6.35 15.58 8.93
CA ILE A 356 -6.70 15.12 7.57
C ILE A 356 -7.56 16.12 6.79
N THR A 357 -8.20 17.11 7.43
CA THR A 357 -9.15 18.03 6.79
C THR A 357 -8.61 18.74 5.55
N GLU A 358 -7.35 19.20 5.59
CA GLU A 358 -6.74 19.89 4.44
C GLU A 358 -6.66 18.99 3.19
N TYR A 359 -6.51 17.68 3.38
CA TYR A 359 -6.38 16.71 2.30
C TYR A 359 -7.71 16.35 1.64
N ALA A 360 -8.85 16.70 2.27
CA ALA A 360 -10.15 16.62 1.62
C ALA A 360 -10.29 17.61 0.45
N LYS A 361 -9.44 18.64 0.39
CA LYS A 361 -9.35 19.63 -0.69
C LYS A 361 -8.14 19.42 -1.61
N SER A 362 -7.49 18.25 -1.54
CA SER A 362 -6.31 17.95 -2.36
C SER A 362 -6.64 17.85 -3.84
N GLU A 363 -5.72 18.28 -4.71
CA GLU A 363 -5.80 18.02 -6.16
C GLU A 363 -5.66 16.53 -6.47
N ASN A 364 -4.97 15.78 -5.61
CA ASN A 364 -4.83 14.35 -5.73
C ASN A 364 -6.10 13.64 -5.22
N LYS A 365 -6.86 13.09 -6.16
CA LYS A 365 -8.14 12.42 -5.87
C LYS A 365 -8.01 11.24 -4.90
N GLU A 366 -6.91 10.49 -4.97
CA GLU A 366 -6.67 9.35 -4.08
C GLU A 366 -6.50 9.82 -2.62
N CYS A 367 -5.86 10.97 -2.39
CA CYS A 367 -5.79 11.57 -1.07
C CYS A 367 -7.18 11.94 -0.54
N VAL A 368 -8.04 12.52 -1.39
CA VAL A 368 -9.43 12.83 -1.01
C VAL A 368 -10.19 11.56 -0.65
N ILE A 369 -10.09 10.50 -1.48
CA ILE A 369 -10.73 9.20 -1.25
C ILE A 369 -10.30 8.60 0.09
N GLU A 370 -8.99 8.55 0.37
CA GLU A 370 -8.50 8.00 1.63
C GLU A 370 -8.91 8.87 2.83
N THR A 371 -8.92 10.19 2.71
CA THR A 371 -9.47 11.08 3.74
C THR A 371 -10.94 10.80 4.01
N MET A 372 -11.77 10.61 2.98
CA MET A 372 -13.18 10.27 3.14
C MET A 372 -13.37 8.90 3.79
N ARG A 373 -12.54 7.91 3.48
CA ARG A 373 -12.57 6.60 4.15
C ARG A 373 -12.24 6.68 5.63
N ILE A 374 -11.22 7.48 6.01
CA ILE A 374 -10.91 7.74 7.42
C ILE A 374 -12.09 8.42 8.12
N LEU A 375 -12.69 9.46 7.50
CA LEU A 375 -13.88 10.13 8.04
C LEU A 375 -15.07 9.17 8.17
N GLY A 376 -15.27 8.28 7.20
CA GLY A 376 -16.28 7.22 7.25
C GLY A 376 -16.10 6.31 8.46
N ASN A 377 -14.86 5.87 8.71
CA ASN A 377 -14.53 5.04 9.87
C ASN A 377 -14.75 5.78 11.20
N LEU A 378 -14.30 7.03 11.31
CA LEU A 378 -14.39 7.80 12.55
C LEU A 378 -15.80 8.31 12.85
N SER A 379 -16.59 8.64 11.83
CA SER A 379 -17.98 9.15 11.95
C SER A 379 -18.98 8.15 12.52
N ARG A 380 -18.58 6.89 12.73
CA ARG A 380 -19.31 5.96 13.60
C ARG A 380 -19.50 6.50 15.02
N SER A 381 -18.58 7.35 15.49
CA SER A 381 -18.69 8.06 16.77
C SER A 381 -19.45 9.38 16.67
N LYS A 382 -20.34 9.59 17.65
CA LYS A 382 -21.08 10.84 17.82
C LYS A 382 -20.17 12.06 18.01
N VAL A 383 -19.02 11.89 18.66
CA VAL A 383 -18.06 12.99 18.88
C VAL A 383 -17.52 13.49 17.53
N THR A 384 -17.10 12.59 16.65
CA THR A 384 -16.65 12.93 15.30
C THR A 384 -17.78 13.57 14.48
N ARG A 385 -19.00 13.03 14.52
CA ARG A 385 -20.13 13.61 13.77
C ARG A 385 -20.46 15.04 14.23
N ASN A 386 -20.47 15.28 15.53
CA ASN A 386 -20.65 16.62 16.08
C ASN A 386 -19.55 17.58 15.60
N TYR A 387 -18.29 17.13 15.65
CA TYR A 387 -17.15 17.94 15.19
C TYR A 387 -17.24 18.29 13.71
N ILE A 388 -17.60 17.31 12.85
CA ILE A 388 -17.83 17.56 11.42
C ILE A 388 -18.90 18.64 11.23
N CYS A 389 -20.00 18.57 11.98
CA CYS A 389 -21.11 19.53 11.91
C CYS A 389 -20.82 20.92 12.53
N GLU A 390 -19.67 21.06 13.19
CA GLU A 390 -19.21 22.30 13.85
C GLU A 390 -18.09 23.00 13.08
N THR A 391 -17.59 22.38 12.01
CA THR A 391 -16.43 22.83 11.24
C THR A 391 -16.75 22.93 9.75
N ASP A 392 -15.80 23.46 8.96
CA ASP A 392 -15.93 23.57 7.50
C ASP A 392 -15.92 22.21 6.79
N VAL A 393 -15.60 21.12 7.51
CA VAL A 393 -15.65 19.75 6.99
C VAL A 393 -17.03 19.40 6.43
N PHE A 394 -18.11 19.85 7.07
CA PHE A 394 -19.45 19.60 6.54
C PHE A 394 -19.69 20.24 5.17
N GLU A 395 -19.24 21.48 4.98
CA GLU A 395 -19.35 22.18 3.69
C GLU A 395 -18.53 21.47 2.61
N ILE A 396 -17.32 21.01 2.95
CA ILE A 396 -16.49 20.19 2.04
C ILE A 396 -17.22 18.93 1.59
N LEU A 397 -17.88 18.22 2.52
CA LEU A 397 -18.65 17.01 2.18
C LEU A 397 -19.80 17.32 1.22
N ILE A 398 -20.51 18.44 1.42
CA ILE A 398 -21.60 18.88 0.53
C ILE A 398 -21.08 19.22 -0.87
N ASP A 399 -19.91 19.84 -0.98
CA ASP A 399 -19.28 20.16 -2.25
C ASP A 399 -18.82 18.89 -2.98
N LEU A 400 -18.28 17.90 -2.24
CA LEU A 400 -17.86 16.62 -2.80
C LEU A 400 -19.01 15.79 -3.37
N LEU A 401 -20.26 16.02 -2.97
CA LEU A 401 -21.44 15.39 -3.61
C LEU A 401 -21.67 15.85 -5.06
N GLU A 402 -20.97 16.88 -5.53
CA GLU A 402 -21.02 17.34 -6.93
C GLU A 402 -19.86 16.85 -7.79
N THR A 403 -18.94 16.07 -7.22
CA THR A 403 -17.86 15.46 -7.99
C THR A 403 -18.40 14.46 -9.02
N VAL A 404 -17.71 14.36 -10.16
CA VAL A 404 -17.99 13.36 -11.20
C VAL A 404 -17.21 12.05 -10.97
N ASP A 405 -16.35 12.01 -9.96
CA ASP A 405 -15.54 10.83 -9.67
C ASP A 405 -16.30 9.84 -8.79
N HIS A 406 -16.61 8.65 -9.32
CA HIS A 406 -17.46 7.67 -8.64
C HIS A 406 -16.87 7.21 -7.31
N SER A 407 -15.54 7.08 -7.21
CA SER A 407 -14.88 6.61 -5.98
C SER A 407 -14.91 7.67 -4.88
N GLN A 408 -14.69 8.95 -5.24
CA GLN A 408 -14.89 10.06 -4.32
C GLN A 408 -16.35 10.11 -3.85
N LEU A 409 -17.29 10.03 -4.79
CA LEU A 409 -18.72 10.12 -4.48
C LEU A 409 -19.15 9.00 -3.52
N LYS A 410 -18.77 7.74 -3.81
CA LYS A 410 -19.08 6.58 -2.97
C LYS A 410 -18.54 6.72 -1.55
N THR A 411 -17.29 7.14 -1.40
CA THR A 411 -16.68 7.32 -0.08
C THR A 411 -17.30 8.50 0.68
N THR A 412 -17.61 9.62 0.01
CA THR A 412 -18.31 10.76 0.61
C THR A 412 -19.74 10.41 1.05
N VAL A 413 -20.52 9.72 0.21
CA VAL A 413 -21.89 9.27 0.56
C VAL A 413 -21.84 8.32 1.76
N GLY A 414 -20.83 7.45 1.86
CA GLY A 414 -20.60 6.61 3.03
C GLY A 414 -20.42 7.39 4.35
N VAL A 415 -19.79 8.58 4.31
CA VAL A 415 -19.73 9.46 5.49
C VAL A 415 -21.12 9.98 5.85
N PHE A 416 -21.92 10.38 4.85
CA PHE A 416 -23.29 10.86 5.07
C PHE A 416 -24.22 9.79 5.67
N VAL A 417 -24.05 8.51 5.31
CA VAL A 417 -24.82 7.40 5.93
C VAL A 417 -24.71 7.46 7.46
N ASN A 418 -23.49 7.67 7.98
CA ASN A 418 -23.25 7.81 9.42
C ASN A 418 -23.77 9.14 9.97
N LEU A 419 -23.55 10.26 9.26
CA LEU A 419 -24.01 11.58 9.68
C LEU A 419 -25.53 11.64 9.86
N MET A 420 -26.31 10.94 9.05
CA MET A 420 -27.77 10.93 9.14
C MET A 420 -28.32 10.27 10.42
N SER A 421 -27.45 9.73 11.28
CA SER A 421 -27.84 9.24 12.61
C SER A 421 -28.17 10.37 13.60
N ASP A 422 -27.69 11.60 13.36
CA ASP A 422 -27.90 12.73 14.29
C ASP A 422 -28.82 13.80 13.69
N ASN A 423 -29.81 14.27 14.47
CA ASN A 423 -30.77 15.29 14.03
C ASN A 423 -30.11 16.61 13.58
N ARG A 424 -29.02 17.03 14.24
CA ARG A 424 -28.26 18.23 13.85
C ARG A 424 -27.72 18.11 12.43
N SER A 425 -27.14 16.97 12.10
CA SER A 425 -26.60 16.68 10.77
C SER A 425 -27.71 16.65 9.72
N ARG A 426 -28.88 16.08 10.03
CA ARG A 426 -30.06 16.10 9.15
C ARG A 426 -30.52 17.52 8.83
N ILE A 427 -30.57 18.42 9.82
CA ILE A 427 -30.92 19.83 9.63
C ILE A 427 -29.91 20.53 8.72
N LEU A 428 -28.61 20.36 8.99
CA LEU A 428 -27.55 20.94 8.15
C LEU A 428 -27.61 20.40 6.72
N PHE A 429 -27.83 19.10 6.57
CA PHE A 429 -27.95 18.45 5.27
C PHE A 429 -29.09 19.05 4.44
N LYS A 430 -30.26 19.25 5.06
CA LYS A 430 -31.40 19.94 4.42
C LYS A 430 -31.04 21.37 4.02
N ASN A 431 -30.49 22.15 4.95
CA ASN A 431 -30.20 23.57 4.75
C ASN A 431 -29.14 23.84 3.68
N ASN A 432 -28.24 22.88 3.44
CA ASN A 432 -27.20 22.95 2.42
C ASN A 432 -27.61 22.27 1.08
N GLY A 433 -28.90 22.00 0.88
CA GLY A 433 -29.41 21.41 -0.35
C GLY A 433 -29.01 19.94 -0.57
N GLY A 434 -28.56 19.25 0.49
CA GLY A 434 -28.08 17.87 0.43
C GLY A 434 -29.14 16.90 -0.12
N VAL A 435 -30.41 17.08 0.24
CA VAL A 435 -31.53 16.25 -0.25
C VAL A 435 -31.57 16.23 -1.78
N SER A 436 -31.60 17.42 -2.39
CA SER A 436 -31.61 17.56 -3.85
C SER A 436 -30.37 16.96 -4.52
N LYS A 437 -29.20 17.06 -3.89
CA LYS A 437 -27.93 16.51 -4.40
C LYS A 437 -27.95 14.98 -4.37
N ILE A 438 -28.39 14.38 -3.26
CA ILE A 438 -28.50 12.92 -3.14
C ILE A 438 -29.56 12.35 -4.10
N ILE A 439 -30.71 12.99 -4.26
CA ILE A 439 -31.72 12.57 -5.26
C ILE A 439 -31.15 12.69 -6.67
N LYS A 440 -30.36 13.74 -6.96
CA LYS A 440 -29.68 13.86 -8.25
C LYS A 440 -28.71 12.71 -8.48
N ILE A 441 -27.89 12.32 -7.49
CA ILE A 441 -26.99 11.17 -7.59
C ILE A 441 -27.76 9.87 -7.84
N LEU A 442 -28.86 9.64 -7.11
CA LEU A 442 -29.74 8.48 -7.39
C LEU A 442 -30.26 8.50 -8.84
N THR A 443 -30.58 9.68 -9.36
CA THR A 443 -31.08 9.84 -10.73
C THR A 443 -30.01 9.54 -11.79
N THR A 444 -28.75 9.91 -11.55
CA THR A 444 -27.71 9.89 -12.60
C THR A 444 -26.76 8.71 -12.51
N GLU A 445 -26.57 8.11 -11.34
CA GLU A 445 -25.52 7.10 -11.12
C GLU A 445 -26.05 5.71 -10.78
N CYS A 446 -27.30 5.57 -10.29
CA CYS A 446 -27.80 4.33 -9.70
C CYS A 446 -27.87 3.16 -10.70
N ASP A 447 -28.28 3.46 -11.93
CA ASP A 447 -28.36 2.51 -13.05
C ASP A 447 -26.98 2.03 -13.54
N HIS A 448 -25.90 2.70 -13.15
CA HIS A 448 -24.52 2.33 -13.48
C HIS A 448 -23.75 1.73 -12.29
N ASP A 449 -24.15 2.04 -11.05
CA ASP A 449 -23.51 1.56 -9.82
C ASP A 449 -24.54 1.34 -8.71
N TRP A 450 -25.07 0.12 -8.65
CA TRP A 450 -26.01 -0.33 -7.60
C TRP A 450 -25.45 -0.17 -6.19
N SER A 451 -24.13 -0.26 -6.01
CA SER A 451 -23.51 -0.12 -4.69
C SER A 451 -23.53 1.35 -4.23
N LEU A 452 -23.36 2.31 -5.14
CA LEU A 452 -23.59 3.72 -4.84
C LEU A 452 -25.09 4.00 -4.61
N GLY A 453 -25.97 3.43 -5.43
CA GLY A 453 -27.42 3.50 -5.24
C GLY A 453 -27.85 3.04 -3.85
N ASN A 454 -27.30 1.92 -3.37
CA ASN A 454 -27.54 1.40 -2.02
C ASN A 454 -27.16 2.43 -0.95
N LEU A 455 -25.96 3.00 -1.01
CA LEU A 455 -25.52 4.02 -0.06
C LEU A 455 -26.41 5.27 -0.07
N VAL A 456 -26.84 5.70 -1.26
CA VAL A 456 -27.77 6.83 -1.41
C VAL A 456 -29.12 6.53 -0.75
N CYS A 457 -29.68 5.35 -0.98
CA CYS A 457 -30.92 4.92 -0.32
C CYS A 457 -30.74 4.83 1.20
N GLN A 458 -29.59 4.37 1.69
CA GLN A 458 -29.28 4.38 3.13
C GLN A 458 -29.22 5.80 3.72
N VAL A 459 -28.64 6.77 3.00
CA VAL A 459 -28.65 8.18 3.41
C VAL A 459 -30.10 8.67 3.54
N LEU A 460 -30.93 8.46 2.51
CA LEU A 460 -32.33 8.90 2.49
C LEU A 460 -33.16 8.21 3.57
N TRP A 461 -32.97 6.90 3.75
CA TRP A 461 -33.61 6.13 4.81
C TRP A 461 -33.25 6.68 6.19
N ASN A 462 -31.96 6.78 6.51
CA ASN A 462 -31.49 7.29 7.81
C ASN A 462 -31.90 8.76 8.04
N TYR A 463 -32.01 9.55 6.97
CA TYR A 463 -32.47 10.94 7.04
C TYR A 463 -33.93 11.04 7.48
N CYS A 464 -34.79 10.13 7.03
CA CYS A 464 -36.24 10.18 7.28
C CYS A 464 -36.75 9.17 8.31
N ILE A 465 -35.89 8.30 8.85
CA ILE A 465 -36.27 7.14 9.65
C ILE A 465 -37.23 7.46 10.80
N ASP A 466 -36.96 8.53 11.56
CA ASP A 466 -37.73 8.92 12.75
C ASP A 466 -38.93 9.82 12.44
N THR A 467 -39.08 10.26 11.19
CA THR A 467 -40.11 11.23 10.80
C THR A 467 -41.36 10.52 10.31
N ILE A 468 -42.51 10.97 10.79
CA ILE A 468 -43.84 10.52 10.33
C ILE A 468 -44.30 11.38 9.15
N ASP A 469 -44.19 12.71 9.27
CA ASP A 469 -44.57 13.64 8.20
C ASP A 469 -43.39 13.92 7.25
N LEU A 470 -43.37 13.26 6.10
CA LEU A 470 -42.28 13.40 5.13
C LEU A 470 -42.22 14.81 4.51
N HIS A 471 -43.30 15.60 4.53
CA HIS A 471 -43.28 16.99 4.05
C HIS A 471 -42.42 17.91 4.93
N GLU A 472 -42.11 17.51 6.17
CA GLU A 472 -41.15 18.24 7.00
C GLU A 472 -39.71 18.15 6.45
N LEU A 473 -39.40 17.12 5.66
CA LEU A 473 -38.05 16.82 5.19
C LEU A 473 -37.90 17.02 3.68
N PHE A 474 -38.90 16.60 2.92
CA PHE A 474 -38.92 16.61 1.46
C PHE A 474 -39.98 17.55 0.91
N SER A 475 -39.71 18.16 -0.23
CA SER A 475 -40.75 18.83 -1.03
C SER A 475 -41.64 17.80 -1.75
N GLU A 476 -42.85 18.20 -2.12
CA GLU A 476 -43.76 17.34 -2.91
C GLU A 476 -43.11 16.81 -4.20
N SER A 477 -42.32 17.66 -4.88
CA SER A 477 -41.62 17.25 -6.10
C SER A 477 -40.51 16.23 -5.83
N GLU A 478 -39.81 16.34 -4.71
CA GLU A 478 -38.79 15.36 -4.30
C GLU A 478 -39.42 14.01 -3.92
N ILE A 479 -40.54 14.02 -3.19
CA ILE A 479 -41.30 12.80 -2.86
C ILE A 479 -41.75 12.10 -4.14
N HIS A 480 -42.40 12.82 -5.04
CA HIS A 480 -42.87 12.24 -6.31
C HIS A 480 -41.72 11.70 -7.16
N LYS A 481 -40.60 12.43 -7.22
CA LYS A 481 -39.41 11.99 -7.95
C LYS A 481 -38.81 10.71 -7.35
N LEU A 482 -38.74 10.62 -6.02
CA LEU A 482 -38.25 9.42 -5.33
C LEU A 482 -39.14 8.21 -5.60
N LEU A 483 -40.47 8.36 -5.55
CA LEU A 483 -41.40 7.28 -5.88
C LEU A 483 -41.16 6.72 -7.28
N VAL A 484 -41.06 7.60 -8.27
CA VAL A 484 -40.82 7.20 -9.66
C VAL A 484 -39.48 6.49 -9.80
N LEU A 485 -38.40 7.03 -9.23
CA LEU A 485 -37.07 6.42 -9.30
C LEU A 485 -37.01 5.06 -8.62
N LEU A 486 -37.57 4.94 -7.41
CA LEU A 486 -37.52 3.70 -6.64
C LEU A 486 -38.35 2.61 -7.31
N ALA A 487 -39.56 2.91 -7.78
CA ALA A 487 -40.38 1.96 -8.53
C ALA A 487 -39.66 1.49 -9.80
N ASP A 488 -39.00 2.39 -10.52
CA ASP A 488 -38.28 2.09 -11.76
C ASP A 488 -37.01 1.24 -11.54
N TYR A 489 -36.30 1.47 -10.43
CA TYR A 489 -35.07 0.73 -10.08
C TYR A 489 -35.31 -0.56 -9.29
N LEU A 490 -36.52 -0.78 -8.79
CA LEU A 490 -36.94 -2.02 -8.14
C LEU A 490 -37.64 -2.99 -9.12
N ASP A 491 -37.91 -2.56 -10.35
CA ASP A 491 -38.54 -3.39 -11.38
C ASP A 491 -37.56 -4.46 -11.91
N GLU A 492 -37.60 -5.64 -11.28
CA GLU A 492 -36.75 -6.78 -11.61
C GLU A 492 -36.97 -7.29 -13.05
N GLU A 493 -38.21 -7.23 -13.54
CA GLU A 493 -38.56 -7.62 -14.92
C GLU A 493 -37.88 -6.66 -15.90
N LYS A 494 -37.95 -5.35 -15.65
CA LYS A 494 -37.31 -4.34 -16.49
C LYS A 494 -35.79 -4.46 -16.51
N ILE A 495 -35.17 -4.69 -15.35
CA ILE A 495 -33.71 -4.66 -15.21
C ILE A 495 -33.06 -5.96 -15.70
N PHE A 496 -33.63 -7.10 -15.32
CA PHE A 496 -33.02 -8.42 -15.56
C PHE A 496 -33.81 -9.30 -16.53
N GLY A 497 -35.01 -8.89 -16.96
CA GLY A 497 -35.85 -9.69 -17.85
C GLY A 497 -36.43 -10.94 -17.18
N ILE A 498 -36.56 -10.92 -15.85
CA ILE A 498 -37.05 -12.04 -15.06
C ILE A 498 -38.58 -11.98 -15.03
N GLU A 499 -39.22 -12.96 -15.67
CA GLU A 499 -40.69 -13.13 -15.64
C GLU A 499 -41.08 -14.19 -14.58
N GLU A 500 -42.27 -14.06 -13.98
CA GLU A 500 -42.83 -14.95 -12.92
C GLU A 500 -42.86 -16.46 -13.27
N HIS A 501 -42.55 -16.85 -14.51
CA HIS A 501 -42.64 -18.22 -15.02
C HIS A 501 -41.30 -18.84 -15.40
N MET A 502 -40.17 -18.15 -15.16
CA MET A 502 -38.83 -18.69 -15.42
C MET A 502 -38.32 -19.51 -14.22
N GLU A 503 -38.17 -20.82 -14.40
CA GLU A 503 -37.79 -21.76 -13.32
C GLU A 503 -36.27 -21.96 -13.16
N ASP A 504 -35.44 -21.57 -14.14
CA ASP A 504 -33.97 -21.72 -14.12
C ASP A 504 -33.32 -20.40 -14.52
N MET A 505 -32.89 -19.59 -13.55
CA MET A 505 -32.21 -18.32 -13.82
C MET A 505 -30.85 -18.27 -13.12
N ASP A 506 -29.81 -18.64 -13.88
CA ASP A 506 -28.40 -18.35 -13.54
C ASP A 506 -28.16 -16.86 -13.23
N VAL A 507 -29.11 -15.98 -13.57
CA VAL A 507 -29.10 -14.54 -13.28
C VAL A 507 -29.01 -14.25 -11.77
N TYR A 508 -29.69 -15.02 -10.92
CA TYR A 508 -29.71 -14.80 -9.46
C TYR A 508 -28.35 -14.99 -8.78
N VAL A 509 -27.44 -15.72 -9.41
CA VAL A 509 -26.08 -15.93 -8.90
C VAL A 509 -25.07 -14.99 -9.56
N THR A 510 -25.50 -14.10 -10.44
CA THR A 510 -24.62 -13.08 -11.02
C THR A 510 -24.23 -12.07 -9.96
N GLN A 511 -22.99 -11.59 -10.05
CA GLN A 511 -22.49 -10.56 -9.14
C GLN A 511 -23.31 -9.27 -9.23
N GLU A 512 -23.81 -8.92 -10.42
CA GLU A 512 -24.65 -7.75 -10.64
C GLU A 512 -25.98 -7.85 -9.89
N TYR A 513 -26.67 -9.00 -10.00
CA TYR A 513 -27.91 -9.24 -9.27
C TYR A 513 -27.71 -9.18 -7.75
N LEU A 514 -26.65 -9.81 -7.22
CA LEU A 514 -26.38 -9.80 -5.78
C LEU A 514 -26.15 -8.38 -5.23
N ILE A 515 -25.46 -7.51 -5.98
CA ILE A 515 -25.26 -6.11 -5.58
C ILE A 515 -26.57 -5.32 -5.69
N TRP A 516 -27.35 -5.57 -6.76
CA TRP A 516 -28.68 -4.97 -6.90
C TRP A 516 -29.62 -5.41 -5.77
N GLU A 517 -29.57 -6.67 -5.32
CA GLU A 517 -30.39 -7.18 -4.22
C GLU A 517 -30.08 -6.44 -2.90
N GLU A 518 -28.81 -6.15 -2.61
CA GLU A 518 -28.43 -5.31 -1.47
C GLU A 518 -29.05 -3.91 -1.55
N PHE A 519 -29.04 -3.30 -2.74
CA PHE A 519 -29.74 -2.04 -3.00
C PHE A 519 -31.25 -2.17 -2.82
N ALA A 520 -31.87 -3.19 -3.44
CA ALA A 520 -33.30 -3.40 -3.47
C ALA A 520 -33.88 -3.56 -2.06
N ASN A 521 -33.15 -4.23 -1.16
CA ASN A 521 -33.52 -4.36 0.25
C ASN A 521 -33.71 -3.00 0.94
N VAL A 522 -32.82 -2.03 0.71
CA VAL A 522 -32.95 -0.69 1.32
C VAL A 522 -33.95 0.17 0.57
N ALA A 523 -33.93 0.11 -0.76
CA ALA A 523 -34.82 0.88 -1.63
C ALA A 523 -36.30 0.52 -1.42
N THR A 524 -36.63 -0.76 -1.22
CA THR A 524 -38.00 -1.22 -0.94
C THR A 524 -38.53 -0.64 0.37
N ASN A 525 -37.74 -0.71 1.44
CA ASN A 525 -38.11 -0.12 2.73
C ASN A 525 -38.38 1.39 2.60
N LEU A 526 -37.54 2.09 1.84
CA LEU A 526 -37.72 3.51 1.57
C LEU A 526 -38.99 3.79 0.76
N LEU A 527 -39.26 2.99 -0.27
CA LEU A 527 -40.47 3.10 -1.10
C LEU A 527 -41.73 2.89 -0.26
N GLU A 528 -41.80 1.79 0.49
CA GLU A 528 -42.94 1.45 1.35
C GLU A 528 -43.24 2.56 2.37
N LYS A 529 -42.19 3.16 2.95
CA LYS A 529 -42.36 4.29 3.89
C LYS A 529 -42.97 5.52 3.20
N ILE A 530 -42.58 5.81 1.97
CA ILE A 530 -43.13 6.94 1.21
C ILE A 530 -44.59 6.66 0.82
N GLU A 531 -44.90 5.45 0.34
CA GLU A 531 -46.26 5.03 -0.03
C GLU A 531 -47.19 5.06 1.18
N TYR A 532 -46.76 4.48 2.31
CA TYR A 532 -47.53 4.50 3.56
C TYR A 532 -47.85 5.93 4.03
N PHE A 533 -46.88 6.84 3.92
CA PHE A 533 -47.08 8.25 4.25
C PHE A 533 -48.15 8.89 3.36
N LEU A 534 -48.07 8.68 2.04
CA LEU A 534 -49.03 9.25 1.09
C LEU A 534 -50.43 8.66 1.27
N ASP A 535 -50.56 7.35 1.45
CA ASP A 535 -51.84 6.68 1.69
C ASP A 535 -52.52 7.22 2.96
N THR A 536 -51.74 7.43 4.02
CA THR A 536 -52.24 7.99 5.28
C THR A 536 -52.64 9.46 5.12
N PHE A 537 -51.85 10.25 4.38
CA PHE A 537 -52.11 11.66 4.13
C PHE A 537 -53.36 11.87 3.25
N ASP A 538 -53.54 11.04 2.23
CA ASP A 538 -54.72 11.05 1.37
C ASP A 538 -55.97 10.65 2.16
N GLN A 539 -55.89 9.66 3.04
CA GLN A 539 -57.01 9.29 3.92
C GLN A 539 -57.41 10.44 4.85
N ILE A 540 -56.45 11.11 5.50
CA ILE A 540 -56.71 12.24 6.40
C ILE A 540 -57.32 13.43 5.64
N THR A 541 -56.78 13.78 4.46
CA THR A 541 -57.29 14.90 3.66
C THR A 541 -58.66 14.62 3.01
N ILE A 542 -58.96 13.36 2.70
CA ILE A 542 -60.30 12.93 2.26
C ILE A 542 -61.29 13.01 3.44
N ASP A 543 -60.90 12.56 4.63
CA ASP A 543 -61.72 12.64 5.83
C ASP A 543 -62.00 14.09 6.24
N ASP A 544 -61.01 14.99 6.21
CA ASP A 544 -61.20 16.42 6.49
C ASP A 544 -62.14 17.10 5.47
N LYS A 545 -62.03 16.77 4.18
CA LYS A 545 -62.96 17.26 3.14
C LYS A 545 -64.38 16.68 3.27
N SER A 546 -64.51 15.46 3.79
CA SER A 546 -65.82 14.87 4.10
C SER A 546 -66.46 15.49 5.35
N THR A 547 -65.64 15.98 6.28
CA THR A 547 -66.07 16.63 7.53
C THR A 547 -66.44 18.11 7.30
N GLU A 548 -65.73 18.83 6.42
CA GLU A 548 -66.11 20.20 6.02
C GLU A 548 -67.44 20.25 5.25
N ASN A 549 -67.76 19.22 4.47
CA ASN A 549 -69.08 19.13 3.81
C ASN A 549 -70.24 18.80 4.77
N ASN A 550 -69.95 18.44 6.03
CA ASN A 550 -70.96 18.18 7.06
C ASN A 550 -71.09 19.31 8.11
N LEU A 551 -70.29 20.37 8.05
CA LEU A 551 -70.34 21.52 8.98
C LEU A 551 -71.33 22.63 8.56
N LYS A 552 -72.48 22.25 8.01
CA LYS A 552 -73.71 23.05 8.09
C LYS A 552 -74.83 22.20 8.68
N THR A 553 -74.84 22.07 10.00
CA THR A 553 -75.99 22.15 10.93
C THR A 553 -75.80 21.26 12.15
N LYS A 554 -75.42 21.85 13.29
CA LYS A 554 -76.24 21.86 14.53
C LYS A 554 -75.44 22.35 15.73
N ASP A 555 -76.13 23.19 16.50
CA ASP A 555 -75.76 23.72 17.79
C ASP A 555 -75.57 22.67 18.90
N SER A 556 -74.74 23.09 19.86
CA SER A 556 -74.88 22.98 21.32
C SER A 556 -74.38 21.74 22.08
N SER A 557 -73.61 22.09 23.13
CA SER A 557 -73.58 21.52 24.48
C SER A 557 -72.47 20.51 24.86
N THR A 558 -71.51 21.03 25.62
CA THR A 558 -70.90 20.50 26.87
C THR A 558 -70.13 19.17 26.93
N ASN A 559 -68.95 19.33 27.55
CA ASN A 559 -68.23 18.45 28.51
C ASN A 559 -67.18 17.43 28.02
N ILE A 560 -65.92 17.82 28.29
CA ILE A 560 -64.87 17.11 29.07
C ILE A 560 -64.66 15.61 28.77
N SER A 561 -63.44 15.25 28.32
CA SER A 561 -62.53 14.30 28.98
C SER A 561 -61.22 14.13 28.21
N LEU A 562 -60.09 14.46 28.85
CA LEU A 562 -58.75 13.99 28.49
C LEU A 562 -58.63 12.48 28.78
N SER A 563 -58.08 11.72 27.84
CA SER A 563 -57.26 10.53 28.15
C SER A 563 -56.60 9.94 26.90
N ALA A 564 -55.25 9.95 26.90
CA ALA A 564 -54.31 9.14 26.10
C ALA A 564 -54.42 9.29 24.56
N TRP A 565 -53.37 9.62 23.82
CA TRP A 565 -51.99 9.13 23.88
C TRP A 565 -50.95 10.25 23.93
#